data_AF-A0A078ID27-F1
#
_entry.id   AF-A0A078ID27-F1
#
_cell.length_a   1.000
_cell.length_b   1.000
_cell.length_c   1.000
_cell.angle_alpha   90.00
_cell.angle_beta   90.00
_cell.angle_gamma   90.00
#
_symmetry.space_group_name_H-M   'P 1'
#
loop_
_entity.id
_entity.type
_entity.pdbx_description
1 polymer ?
#
loop_
_entity_poly.entity_id
_entity_poly.type
_entity_poly.pdbx_seq_one_letter_code
_entity_poly.pdbx_strand_id
1 'polypeptide(L)'
;MFYGEDPERWVEWIDALVAAHKFTVFKTRKFMYGFIEGHALSWYGDEISRYGFSSWDDLKVRLLNRFSTSAKQEKEQLEQSRLLDILKEMNDAK
;
A
#
# COMPACT_ATOMS: atom_id res chain seq x y z
N MET A 1 7.19 4.89 -7.07
CA MET A 1 6.61 5.66 -5.96
C MET A 1 5.46 4.86 -5.37
N PHE A 2 5.21 4.93 -4.07
CA PHE A 2 4.12 4.23 -3.39
C PHE A 2 3.10 5.23 -2.87
N TYR A 3 1.87 5.11 -3.38
CA TYR A 3 0.74 5.93 -2.92
C TYR A 3 -0.19 5.15 -2.01
N GLY A 4 -0.15 3.82 -2.03
CA GLY A 4 -1.03 2.94 -1.26
C GLY A 4 -1.49 1.71 -2.05
N GLU A 5 -1.34 1.70 -3.38
CA GLU A 5 -1.71 0.57 -4.23
C GLU A 5 -0.60 -0.50 -4.33
N ASP A 6 -1.01 -1.75 -4.56
CA ASP A 6 -0.14 -2.92 -4.73
C ASP A 6 1.00 -3.02 -3.70
N PRO A 7 0.68 -3.00 -2.38
CA PRO A 7 1.69 -2.97 -1.33
C PRO A 7 2.62 -4.20 -1.35
N GLU A 8 2.13 -5.37 -1.80
CA GLU A 8 2.94 -6.58 -1.95
C GLU A 8 4.08 -6.36 -2.95
N ARG A 9 3.74 -5.85 -4.14
CA ARG A 9 4.69 -5.61 -5.22
C ARG A 9 5.69 -4.51 -4.84
N TRP A 10 5.23 -3.48 -4.13
CA TRP A 10 6.12 -2.44 -3.64
C TRP A 10 7.12 -2.96 -2.61
N VAL A 11 6.67 -3.80 -1.67
CA VAL A 11 7.55 -4.44 -0.68
C VAL A 11 8.60 -5.33 -1.36
N GLU A 12 8.21 -6.15 -2.33
CA GLU A 12 9.14 -6.98 -3.10
C GLU A 12 10.22 -6.15 -3.81
N TRP A 13 9.82 -5.03 -4.41
CA TRP A 13 10.75 -4.13 -5.09
C TRP A 13 11.76 -3.50 -4.11
N ILE A 14 11.31 -3.06 -2.93
CA ILE A 14 12.21 -2.53 -1.90
C ILE A 14 13.15 -3.62 -1.36
N ASP A 15 12.64 -4.82 -1.08
CA ASP A 15 13.45 -5.93 -0.57
C ASP A 15 14.57 -6.32 -1.55
N ALA A 16 14.27 -6.38 -2.85
CA ALA A 16 15.26 -6.63 -3.90
C ALA A 16 16.36 -5.55 -3.93
N LEU A 17 15.98 -4.28 -3.79
CA LEU A 17 16.90 -3.16 -3.82
C LEU A 17 17.78 -3.08 -2.56
N VAL A 18 17.20 -3.36 -1.39
CA VAL A 18 17.93 -3.44 -0.11
C VAL A 18 18.96 -4.58 -0.14
N ALA A 19 18.58 -5.74 -0.68
CA ALA A 19 19.46 -6.88 -0.84
C ALA A 19 20.64 -6.56 -1.78
N ALA A 20 20.37 -5.89 -2.91
CA ALA A 20 21.40 -5.50 -3.87
C ALA A 20 22.43 -4.51 -3.32
N HIS A 21 22.04 -3.65 -2.39
CA HIS A 21 22.91 -2.60 -1.83
C HIS A 21 23.45 -2.89 -0.42
N LYS A 22 23.09 -4.03 0.17
CA LYS A 22 23.47 -4.43 1.55
C LYS A 22 23.20 -3.32 2.57
N PHE A 23 22.06 -2.64 2.46
CA PHE A 23 21.73 -1.55 3.36
C PHE A 23 21.46 -2.05 4.77
N THR A 24 21.87 -1.24 5.76
CA THR A 24 21.45 -1.43 7.15
C THR A 24 19.97 -1.07 7.28
N VAL A 25 19.28 -1.63 8.27
CA VAL A 25 17.86 -1.34 8.56
C VAL A 25 17.58 0.17 8.64
N PHE A 26 18.50 0.94 9.21
CA PHE A 26 18.39 2.40 9.30
C PHE A 26 18.49 3.08 7.92
N LYS A 27 19.43 2.65 7.08
CA LYS A 27 19.57 3.17 5.70
C LYS A 27 18.38 2.78 4.85
N THR A 28 17.91 1.55 4.96
CA THR A 28 16.68 1.07 4.29
C THR A 28 15.51 1.99 4.62
N ARG A 29 15.29 2.30 5.91
CA ARG A 29 14.21 3.20 6.36
C ARG A 29 14.28 4.62 5.81
N LYS A 30 15.46 5.23 5.80
CA LYS A 30 15.64 6.56 5.20
C LYS A 30 15.44 6.54 3.69
N PHE A 31 15.92 5.48 3.04
CA PHE A 31 15.86 5.35 1.59
C PHE A 31 14.41 5.17 1.12
N MET A 32 13.69 4.22 1.70
CA MET A 32 12.29 3.93 1.37
C MET A 32 11.35 5.12 1.62
N TYR A 33 11.64 5.97 2.61
CA TYR A 33 10.84 7.17 2.89
C TYR A 33 10.78 8.08 1.65
N GLY A 34 11.87 8.16 0.89
CA GLY A 34 11.90 8.89 -0.38
C GLY A 34 11.05 8.27 -1.50
N PHE A 35 10.43 7.10 -1.26
CA PHE A 35 9.56 6.41 -2.20
C PHE A 35 8.10 6.32 -1.75
N ILE A 36 7.73 6.94 -0.62
CA ILE A 36 6.35 7.00 -0.12
C ILE A 36 5.79 8.41 -0.36
N GLU A 37 4.60 8.49 -0.95
CA GLU A 37 3.91 9.75 -1.27
C GLU A 37 2.41 9.70 -0.98
N GLY A 38 1.74 10.84 -1.10
CA GLY A 38 0.29 10.94 -1.00
C GLY A 38 -0.27 10.44 0.34
N HIS A 39 -1.37 9.71 0.28
CA HIS A 39 -2.05 9.23 1.49
C HIS A 39 -1.23 8.18 2.26
N ALA A 40 -0.38 7.41 1.58
CA ALA A 40 0.56 6.51 2.23
C ALA A 40 1.61 7.27 3.06
N LEU A 41 2.05 8.44 2.60
CA LEU A 41 3.00 9.28 3.35
C LEU A 41 2.37 9.83 4.63
N SER A 42 1.11 10.27 4.56
CA SER A 42 0.36 10.71 5.75
C SER A 42 0.23 9.57 6.78
N TRP A 43 -0.18 8.38 6.34
CA TRP A 43 -0.26 7.21 7.23
C TRP A 43 1.10 6.86 7.84
N TYR A 44 2.17 6.87 7.05
CA TYR A 44 3.51 6.55 7.52
C TYR A 44 4.00 7.53 8.60
N GLY A 45 3.72 8.83 8.42
CA GLY A 45 4.03 9.86 9.41
C GLY A 45 3.27 9.65 10.72
N ASP A 46 1.98 9.33 10.64
CA ASP A 46 1.14 9.04 11.80
C ASP A 46 1.63 7.81 12.58
N GLU A 47 1.94 6.71 11.89
CA GLU A 47 2.48 5.50 12.53
C GLU A 47 3.83 5.74 13.23
N ILE A 48 4.75 6.47 12.58
CA ILE A 48 6.05 6.81 13.18
C ILE A 48 5.88 7.65 14.44
N SER A 49 5.00 8.64 14.40
CA SER A 49 4.82 9.58 15.52
C SER A 49 4.16 8.90 16.73
N ARG A 50 3.25 7.95 16.50
CA ARG A 50 2.48 7.28 17.56
C ARG A 50 3.19 6.08 18.16
N TYR A 51 3.77 5.23 17.32
CA TYR A 51 4.28 3.92 17.72
C TYR A 51 5.76 3.76 17.40
N GLY A 52 6.23 4.41 16.34
CA GLY A 52 7.51 4.08 15.73
C GLY A 52 7.51 2.69 15.10
N PHE A 53 8.61 2.34 14.44
CA PHE A 53 8.82 1.01 13.87
C PHE A 53 10.01 0.33 14.54
N SER A 54 9.84 -0.91 15.00
CA SER A 54 10.89 -1.66 15.69
C SER A 54 11.92 -2.23 14.70
N SER A 55 11.47 -2.62 13.52
CA SER A 55 12.30 -3.23 12.48
C SER A 55 11.75 -2.93 11.08
N TRP A 56 12.47 -3.37 10.05
CA TRP A 56 11.97 -3.34 8.68
C TRP A 56 10.76 -4.27 8.51
N ASP A 57 10.78 -5.46 9.13
CA ASP A 57 9.68 -6.41 9.05
C ASP A 57 8.41 -5.92 9.75
N ASP A 58 8.53 -5.22 10.90
CA ASP A 58 7.39 -4.59 11.59
C ASP A 58 6.67 -3.59 10.69
N LEU A 59 7.45 -2.77 9.97
CA LEU A 59 6.91 -1.83 8.99
C LEU A 59 6.24 -2.56 7.81
N LYS A 60 6.86 -3.59 7.24
CA LYS A 60 6.25 -4.39 6.17
C LYS A 60 4.91 -4.98 6.59
N VAL A 61 4.84 -5.58 7.77
CA VAL A 61 3.60 -6.18 8.31
C VAL A 61 2.50 -5.13 8.44
N ARG A 62 2.79 -3.97 9.02
CA ARG A 62 1.80 -2.90 9.21
C ARG A 62 1.34 -2.29 7.88
N LEU A 63 2.28 -2.08 6.96
CA LEU A 63 2.00 -1.56 5.62
C LEU A 63 1.10 -2.51 4.85
N LEU A 64 1.44 -3.80 4.79
CA LEU A 64 0.61 -4.81 4.13
C LEU A 64 -0.77 -4.90 4.79
N ASN A 65 -0.84 -4.92 6.13
CA ASN A 65 -2.13 -4.97 6.82
C ASN A 65 -3.03 -3.76 6.49
N ARG A 66 -2.44 -2.56 6.42
CA ARG A 66 -3.17 -1.32 6.11
C ARG A 66 -3.65 -1.29 4.66
N PHE A 67 -2.75 -1.52 3.71
CA PHE A 67 -3.00 -1.24 2.30
C PHE A 67 -3.54 -2.45 1.53
N SER A 68 -3.20 -3.68 1.90
CA SER A 68 -3.76 -4.87 1.22
C SER A 68 -5.25 -5.01 1.52
N THR A 69 -5.70 -4.60 2.71
CA THR A 69 -7.12 -4.58 3.07
C THR A 69 -7.86 -3.47 2.31
N SER A 70 -7.26 -2.28 2.22
CA SER A 70 -7.83 -1.14 1.48
C SER A 70 -7.97 -1.46 0.00
N ALA A 71 -6.91 -2.01 -0.62
CA ALA A 71 -6.92 -2.40 -2.03
C ALA A 71 -7.97 -3.48 -2.34
N LYS A 72 -8.16 -4.45 -1.43
CA LYS A 72 -9.23 -5.45 -1.56
C LYS A 72 -10.61 -4.82 -1.49
N GLN A 73 -10.86 -3.95 -0.51
CA GLN A 73 -12.15 -3.27 -0.37
C GLN A 73 -12.47 -2.36 -1.55
N GLU A 74 -11.50 -1.58 -2.04
CA GLU A 74 -11.70 -0.73 -3.22
C GLU A 74 -12.00 -1.55 -4.48
N LYS A 75 -11.30 -2.67 -4.66
CA LYS A 75 -11.56 -3.57 -5.79
C LYS A 75 -12.96 -4.17 -5.73
N GLU A 76 -13.38 -4.64 -4.56
CA GLU A 76 -14.73 -5.18 -4.35
C GLU A 76 -15.81 -4.12 -4.60
N GLN A 77 -15.63 -2.89 -4.12
CA GLN A 77 -16.56 -1.79 -4.37
C GLN A 77 -16.64 -1.41 -5.85
N LEU A 78 -15.51 -1.38 -6.54
CA LEU A 78 -15.47 -1.09 -7.98
C LEU A 78 -16.17 -2.19 -8.80
N GLU A 79 -15.96 -3.46 -8.46
CA GLU A 79 -16.65 -4.59 -9.09
C GLU A 79 -18.16 -4.53 -8.84
N GLN A 80 -18.59 -4.22 -7.61
CA GLN A 80 -20.01 -4.05 -7.29
C GLN A 80 -20.64 -2.88 -8.05
N SER A 81 -19.96 -1.74 -8.13
CA SER A 81 -20.44 -0.58 -8.90
C SER A 81 -20.64 -0.92 -10.37
N ARG A 82 -19.66 -1.58 -11.00
CA ARG A 82 -19.75 -2.01 -12.40
C ARG A 82 -20.92 -2.96 -12.65
N LEU A 83 -21.17 -3.89 -11.74
CA LEU A 83 -22.30 -4.82 -11.86
C LEU A 83 -23.64 -4.09 -11.74
N LEU A 84 -23.74 -3.10 -10.85
CA LEU A 84 -24.95 -2.27 -10.71
C LEU A 84 -25.21 -1.44 -11.97
N ASP A 85 -24.18 -0.88 -12.58
CA ASP A 85 -24.29 -0.12 -13.82
C ASP A 85 -24.80 -1.02 -14.98
N ILE A 86 -24.25 -2.22 -15.12
CA ILE A 86 -24.70 -3.20 -16.13
C ILE A 86 -26.16 -3.60 -15.92
N LEU A 87 -26.58 -3.85 -14.68
CA LEU A 87 -27.97 -4.20 -14.35
C LEU A 87 -28.94 -3.07 -14.71
N LYS A 88 -28.52 -1.82 -14.49
CA LYS A 88 -29.32 -0.64 -14.82
C LYS A 88 -29.49 -0.50 -16.34
N GLU A 89 -28.41 -0.62 -17.11
CA GLU A 89 -28.45 -0.60 -18.57
C GLU A 89 -29.36 -1.69 -19.16
N MET A 90 -29.32 -2.90 -18.60
CA MET A 90 -30.19 -4.01 -19.04
C MET A 90 -31.67 -3.76 -18.75
N ASN A 91 -31.99 -3.02 -17.68
CA ASN A 91 -33.37 -2.75 -17.28
C ASN A 91 -33.96 -1.55 -18.04
N ASP A 92 -33.13 -0.58 -18.43
CA ASP A 92 -33.52 0.57 -19.25
C ASP A 92 -33.69 0.21 -20.75
N ALA A 93 -33.13 -0.92 -21.19
CA ALA A 93 -33.22 -1.41 -22.56
C ALA A 93 -34.50 -2.22 -22.89
N LYS A 94 -35.46 -2.29 -21.96
CA LYS A 94 -36.69 -3.09 -22.06
C LYS A 94 -37.95 -2.22 -22.10
#